data_AF-A0A731BUD7-F1
#
_entry.id   AF-A0A731BUD7-F1
#
_cell.length_a   1.000
_cell.length_b   1.000
_cell.length_c   1.000
_cell.angle_alpha   90.00
_cell.angle_beta   90.00
_cell.angle_gamma   90.00
#
_symmetry.space_group_name_H-M   'P 1'
#
loop_
_entity.id
_entity.type
_entity.pdbx_description
1 polymer ?
#
loop_
_entity_poly.entity_id
_entity_poly.type
_entity_poly.pdbx_seq_one_letter_code
_entity_poly.pdbx_strand_id
1 'polypeptide(L)' 'MSNKKQSNRLTEQHKLSQGVIGIFGDYAKAHDLAVGEVSKLVKKALSNEYPQLSFRYRDSIKKTEINEA' A
#
# COMPACT_ATOMS: atom_id res chain seq x y z
N MET A 1 31.00 -15.01 -0.29
CA MET A 1 30.21 -13.95 0.39
C MET A 1 29.86 -12.89 -0.63
N SER A 2 28.57 -12.65 -0.85
CA SER A 2 28.10 -11.64 -1.81
C SER A 2 28.64 -10.26 -1.45
N ASN A 3 29.01 -9.50 -2.48
CA ASN A 3 29.84 -8.30 -2.40
C ASN A 3 29.07 -7.17 -1.67
N LYS A 4 29.28 -6.98 -0.35
CA LYS A 4 28.56 -6.00 0.50
C LYS A 4 28.48 -4.58 -0.08
N LYS A 5 29.45 -4.19 -0.92
CA LYS A 5 29.45 -2.89 -1.62
C LYS A 5 28.26 -2.72 -2.58
N GLN A 6 27.83 -3.79 -3.23
CA GLN A 6 26.69 -3.76 -4.15
C GLN A 6 25.37 -3.53 -3.39
N SER A 7 25.17 -4.24 -2.28
CA SER A 7 23.99 -4.09 -1.43
C SER A 7 23.89 -2.69 -0.84
N ASN A 8 25.01 -2.11 -0.40
CA ASN A 8 25.04 -0.75 0.12
C ASN A 8 24.68 0.28 -0.95
N ARG A 9 25.28 0.19 -2.16
CA ARG A 9 24.95 1.08 -3.29
C ARG A 9 23.47 1.00 -3.65
N LEU A 10 22.91 -0.21 -3.75
CA LEU A 10 21.51 -0.41 -4.09
C LEU A 10 20.58 0.19 -3.02
N THR A 11 20.95 0.06 -1.74
CA THR A 11 20.18 0.65 -0.62
C THR A 11 20.19 2.17 -0.68
N GLU A 12 21.34 2.79 -0.96
CA GLU A 12 21.42 4.25 -1.09
C GLU A 12 20.65 4.77 -2.31
N GLN A 13 20.76 4.08 -3.46
CA GLN A 13 19.95 4.39 -4.65
C GLN A 13 18.45 4.31 -4.36
N HIS A 14 18.01 3.28 -3.63
CA HIS A 14 16.61 3.09 -3.27
C HIS A 14 16.09 4.12 -2.26
N LYS A 15 16.97 4.66 -1.39
CA LYS A 15 16.63 5.79 -0.51
C LYS A 15 16.55 7.11 -1.29
N LEU A 16 17.50 7.35 -2.20
CA LEU A 16 17.51 8.50 -3.11
C LEU A 16 16.26 8.56 -4.00
N SER A 17 15.79 7.42 -4.50
CA SER A 17 14.55 7.33 -5.29
C SER A 17 13.27 7.50 -4.45
N GLN A 18 13.37 7.83 -3.15
CA GLN A 18 12.24 7.84 -2.20
C GLN A 18 11.45 6.52 -2.23
N GLY A 19 12.20 5.43 -2.44
CA GLY A 19 11.68 4.08 -2.63
C GLY A 19 10.61 4.00 -3.71
N VAL A 20 9.42 3.62 -3.29
CA VAL A 20 8.27 3.33 -4.15
C VAL A 20 7.85 4.56 -4.98
N ILE A 21 8.07 5.76 -4.46
CA ILE A 21 7.63 7.04 -5.04
C ILE A 21 8.40 7.36 -6.34
N GLY A 22 9.68 6.98 -6.43
CA GLY A 22 10.53 7.15 -7.61
C GLY A 22 10.57 5.92 -8.53
N ILE A 23 9.95 4.81 -8.14
CA ILE A 23 9.79 3.61 -8.98
C ILE A 23 8.49 3.68 -9.80
N PHE A 24 7.42 4.18 -9.19
CA PHE A 24 6.13 4.31 -9.84
C PHE A 24 5.97 5.66 -10.55
N GLY A 25 5.84 5.61 -11.87
CA GLY A 25 5.44 6.77 -12.68
C GLY A 25 4.00 7.20 -12.41
N ASP A 26 3.62 8.36 -12.92
CA ASP A 26 2.34 9.02 -12.63
C ASP A 26 1.12 8.14 -12.94
N TYR A 27 1.21 7.30 -13.97
CA TYR A 27 0.15 6.34 -14.32
C TYR A 27 -0.12 5.33 -13.19
N ALA A 28 0.93 4.79 -12.56
CA ALA A 28 0.77 3.83 -11.47
C ALA A 28 0.23 4.50 -10.20
N LYS A 29 0.62 5.75 -9.94
CA LYS A 29 0.04 6.57 -8.85
C LYS A 29 -1.45 6.82 -9.08
N ALA A 30 -1.83 7.19 -10.30
CA ALA A 30 -3.24 7.39 -10.67
C ALA A 30 -4.06 6.11 -10.52
N HIS A 31 -3.50 4.95 -10.89
CA HIS A 31 -4.15 3.66 -10.69
C HIS A 31 -4.34 3.34 -9.19
N ASP A 32 -3.35 3.62 -8.34
CA ASP A 32 -3.44 3.37 -6.90
C ASP A 32 -4.55 4.21 -6.23
N LEU A 33 -4.66 5.49 -6.61
CA LEU A 33 -5.76 6.38 -6.22
C LEU A 33 -7.12 5.79 -6.65
N ALA A 34 -7.22 5.28 -7.87
CA ALA A 34 -8.46 4.68 -8.39
C ALA A 34 -8.86 3.42 -7.61
N VAL A 35 -7.91 2.55 -7.25
CA VAL A 35 -8.17 1.35 -6.46
C VAL A 35 -8.67 1.71 -5.05
N GLY A 36 -8.12 2.76 -4.43
CA GLY A 36 -8.60 3.26 -3.14
C GLY A 36 -10.06 3.69 -3.17
N GLU A 37 -10.50 4.38 -4.24
CA GLU A 37 -11.89 4.78 -4.42
C GLU A 37 -12.82 3.57 -4.68
N VAL A 38 -12.37 2.60 -5.48
CA VAL A 38 -13.12 1.35 -5.70
C VAL A 38 -13.30 0.58 -4.39
N SER A 39 -12.30 0.54 -3.52
CA SER A 39 -12.41 -0.12 -2.20
C SER A 39 -13.52 0.50 -1.33
N LYS A 40 -13.64 1.83 -1.32
CA LYS A 40 -14.73 2.53 -0.62
C LYS A 40 -16.09 2.21 -1.23
N LEU A 41 -16.16 2.13 -2.56
CA LEU A 41 -17.40 1.82 -3.27
C LEU A 41 -17.89 0.39 -2.96
N VAL A 42 -16.97 -0.59 -2.94
CA VAL A 42 -17.26 -1.98 -2.55
C VAL A 42 -17.79 -2.03 -1.12
N LYS A 43 -17.15 -1.33 -0.18
CA LYS A 43 -17.63 -1.26 1.21
C LYS A 43 -19.06 -0.72 1.30
N LYS A 44 -19.40 0.29 0.48
CA LYS A 44 -20.76 0.85 0.40
C LYS A 44 -21.76 -0.16 -0.17
N ALA A 45 -21.40 -0.85 -1.26
CA ALA A 45 -22.24 -1.89 -1.85
C ALA A 45 -22.53 -3.03 -0.84
N LEU A 46 -21.49 -3.53 -0.18
CA LEU A 46 -21.61 -4.59 0.84
C LEU A 46 -22.46 -4.16 2.04
N SER A 47 -22.35 -2.89 2.47
CA SER A 47 -23.17 -2.38 3.58
C SER A 47 -24.65 -2.27 3.22
N ASN A 48 -24.96 -2.04 1.93
CA ASN A 48 -26.35 -2.01 1.46
C ASN A 48 -26.92 -3.43 1.30
N GLU A 49 -26.11 -4.37 0.83
CA GLU A 49 -26.52 -5.76 0.57
C GLU A 49 -26.63 -6.59 1.85
N TYR A 50 -25.80 -6.28 2.85
CA TYR A 50 -25.76 -6.97 4.13
C TYR A 50 -25.86 -5.99 5.30
N PRO A 51 -27.03 -5.35 5.52
CA PRO A 51 -27.21 -4.34 6.56
C PRO A 51 -27.05 -4.89 7.99
N GLN A 52 -27.14 -6.20 8.18
CA GLN A 52 -26.90 -6.89 9.44
C GLN A 52 -25.41 -7.02 9.79
N LEU A 53 -24.51 -6.79 8.85
CA LEU A 53 -23.06 -6.88 9.04
C LEU A 53 -22.44 -5.48 9.16
N SER A 54 -21.35 -5.38 9.91
CA SER A 54 -20.59 -4.13 10.07
C SER A 54 -19.29 -4.18 9.29
N PHE A 55 -19.20 -3.39 8.21
CA PHE A 55 -18.00 -3.29 7.39
C PHE A 55 -17.14 -2.10 7.79
N ARG A 56 -15.83 -2.30 7.91
CA ARG A 56 -14.85 -1.27 8.23
C ARG A 56 -13.88 -1.05 7.07
N TYR A 57 -13.65 0.21 6.74
CA TYR A 57 -12.58 0.63 5.83
C TYR A 57 -11.44 1.24 6.66
N ARG A 58 -10.19 0.96 6.28
CA ARG A 58 -8.98 1.57 6.84
C ARG A 58 -8.03 1.84 5.69
N ASP A 59 -7.40 3.01 5.69
CA ASP A 59 -6.38 3.43 4.73
C ASP A 59 -4.97 2.97 5.14
N SER A 60 -4.80 2.56 6.39
CA SER A 60 -3.52 2.15 6.97
C SER A 60 -3.70 1.10 8.07
N ILE A 61 -2.63 0.33 8.31
CA ILE A 61 -2.54 -0.65 9.40
C ILE A 61 -1.14 -0.54 10.01
N LYS A 62 -1.06 -0.56 11.34
CA LYS A 62 0.23 -0.43 12.03
C LYS A 62 0.98 -1.76 12.00
N LYS A 63 2.32 -1.70 11.93
CA LYS A 63 3.15 -2.91 12.04
C LYS A 63 2.95 -3.66 13.35
N THR A 64 2.62 -2.97 14.43
CA THR A 64 2.29 -3.62 15.72
C THR A 64 1.09 -4.54 15.58
N GLU A 65 0.03 -4.09 14.88
CA GLU A 65 -1.15 -4.92 14.62
C GLU A 65 -0.82 -6.16 13.77
N ILE A 66 0.15 -6.06 12.86
CA ILE A 66 0.61 -7.21 12.05
C ILE A 66 1.44 -8.18 12.90
N ASN A 67 2.31 -7.65 13.76
CA ASN A 67 3.20 -8.47 14.57
C ASN A 67 2.48 -9.17 15.74
N GLU A 68 1.33 -8.64 16.18
CA GLU A 68 0.52 -9.19 17.27
C GLU A 68 -0.58 -10.16 16.79
N ALA A 69 -0.82 -10.27 15.47
CA ALA A 69 -1.79 -11.17 14.87
C ALA A 69 -1.25 -12.60 14.69
#